data_AF-A0A328AJD8-F1
#
_entry.id   AF-A0A328AJD8-F1
#
_cell.length_a   1.000
_cell.length_b   1.000
_cell.length_c   1.000
_cell.angle_alpha   90.00
_cell.angle_beta   90.00
_cell.angle_gamma   90.00
#
_symmetry.space_group_name_H-M   'P 1'
#
loop_
_entity.id
_entity.type
_entity.pdbx_description
1 polymer ?
#
loop_
_entity_poly.entity_id
_entity_poly.type
_entity_poly.pdbx_seq_one_letter_code
_entity_poly.pdbx_strand_id
1 'polypeptide(L)' 'MPLYRLVVLDPQGRVTRRFEFRAGDDLVAEAAAEHLGDHRVKQLWEGARWVRTWAPPPSRAPEAGAKSH' A
#
# COMPACT_ATOMS: atom_id res chain seq x y z
N MET A 1 -12.50 -16.07 -11.59
CA MET A 1 -11.73 -15.39 -10.52
C MET A 1 -11.32 -14.02 -11.03
N PRO A 2 -11.76 -12.93 -10.38
CA PRO A 2 -11.41 -11.57 -10.75
C PRO A 2 -9.89 -11.34 -10.78
N LEU A 3 -9.48 -10.38 -11.61
CA LEU A 3 -8.08 -9.98 -11.75
C LEU A 3 -7.81 -8.76 -10.87
N TYR A 4 -6.86 -8.91 -9.95
CA TYR A 4 -6.41 -7.86 -9.07
C TYR A 4 -5.06 -7.32 -9.51
N ARG A 5 -4.87 -6.03 -9.28
CA ARG A 5 -3.61 -5.32 -9.48
C ARG A 5 -3.22 -4.61 -8.19
N LEU A 6 -2.06 -4.96 -7.67
CA LEU A 6 -1.42 -4.26 -6.55
C LEU A 6 -0.35 -3.33 -7.09
N VAL A 7 -0.46 -2.04 -6.77
CA VAL A 7 0.50 -0.99 -7.12
C VAL A 7 1.22 -0.56 -5.86
N VAL A 8 2.55 -0.60 -5.88
CA VAL A 8 3.39 -0.11 -4.78
C VAL A 8 3.98 1.23 -5.18
N LEU A 9 3.74 2.24 -4.36
CA LEU A 9 4.20 3.62 -4.56
C LEU A 9 5.33 3.95 -3.59
N ASP A 10 6.31 4.73 -4.04
CA ASP A 10 7.29 5.35 -3.14
C ASP A 10 6.66 6.53 -2.36
N PRO A 11 7.35 7.11 -1.37
CA PRO A 11 6.85 8.26 -0.60
C PRO A 11 6.46 9.50 -1.43
N GLN A 12 7.05 9.68 -2.62
CA GLN A 12 6.71 10.75 -3.58
C GLN A 12 5.49 10.38 -4.46
N GLY A 13 4.89 9.21 -4.25
CA GLY A 13 3.71 8.75 -4.98
C GLY A 13 4.00 8.12 -6.35
N ARG A 14 5.27 7.83 -6.70
CA ARG A 14 5.59 7.20 -7.98
C ARG A 14 5.48 5.69 -7.87
N VAL A 15 5.02 5.06 -8.95
CA VAL A 15 4.91 3.61 -9.04
C VAL A 15 6.30 2.99 -9.06
N THR A 16 6.61 2.16 -8.06
CA THR A 16 7.87 1.42 -7.98
C THR A 16 7.71 -0.05 -8.35
N ARG A 17 6.55 -0.65 -8.06
CA ARG A 17 6.24 -2.03 -8.42
C ARG A 17 4.76 -2.19 -8.76
N ARG A 18 4.48 -3.18 -9.61
CA ARG A 18 3.13 -3.61 -9.98
C ARG A 18 3.08 -5.13 -9.95
N PHE A 19 2.05 -5.67 -9.33
CA PHE A 19 1.78 -7.10 -9.28
C PHE A 19 0.36 -7.34 -9.77
N GLU A 20 0.18 -8.36 -10.60
CA GLU A 20 -1.14 -8.78 -11.08
C GLU A 20 -1.36 -10.24 -10.66
N PHE A 21 -2.51 -10.51 -10.05
CA PHE A 21 -2.84 -11.83 -9.55
C PHE A 21 -4.36 -12.04 -9.55
N ARG A 22 -4.81 -13.30 -9.53
CA ARG A 22 -6.23 -13.64 -9.44
C ARG A 22 -6.56 -14.06 -8.01
N ALA A 23 -7.68 -13.57 -7.49
CA ALA A 23 -8.22 -13.93 -6.18
C ALA A 23 -9.69 -14.32 -6.31
N GLY A 24 -10.21 -15.06 -5.32
CA GLY A 24 -11.62 -15.43 -5.28
C GLY A 24 -12.54 -14.24 -4.99
N ASP A 25 -12.05 -13.32 -4.17
CA ASP A 25 -12.77 -12.19 -3.61
C ASP A 25 -11.78 -11.13 -3.08
N ASP A 26 -12.32 -9.98 -2.65
CA ASP A 26 -11.55 -8.84 -2.15
C ASP A 26 -10.76 -9.19 -0.88
N LEU A 27 -11.33 -10.00 0.02
CA LEU A 27 -10.70 -10.36 1.30
C LEU A 27 -9.42 -11.18 1.06
N VAL A 28 -9.47 -12.15 0.15
CA VAL A 28 -8.30 -12.93 -0.26
C VAL A 28 -7.25 -12.03 -0.92
N ALA A 29 -7.69 -11.07 -1.75
CA ALA A 29 -6.78 -10.14 -2.43
C ALA A 29 -6.10 -9.17 -1.46
N GLU A 30 -6.83 -8.69 -0.45
CA GLU A 30 -6.31 -7.86 0.63
C GLU A 30 -5.28 -8.60 1.48
N ALA A 31 -5.57 -9.83 1.88
CA ALA A 31 -4.64 -10.67 2.63
C ALA A 31 -3.32 -10.91 1.85
N ALA A 32 -3.43 -11.18 0.55
CA ALA A 32 -2.25 -11.32 -0.32
C ALA A 32 -1.45 -10.02 -0.44
N ALA A 33 -2.13 -8.87 -0.51
CA ALA A 33 -1.49 -7.55 -0.61
C ALA A 33 -0.83 -7.11 0.70
N GLU A 34 -1.36 -7.52 1.85
CA GLU A 34 -0.83 -7.16 3.17
C GLU A 34 0.58 -7.72 3.38
N HIS A 35 0.85 -8.96 2.94
CA HIS A 35 2.14 -9.64 3.09
C HIS A 35 3.33 -9.01 2.37
N LEU A 36 3.12 -8.09 1.43
CA LEU A 36 4.20 -7.36 0.74
C LEU A 36 4.77 -6.22 1.60
N GLY A 37 5.13 -6.53 2.85
CA GLY A 37 5.55 -5.64 3.94
C GLY A 37 6.78 -4.77 3.70
N ASP A 38 6.66 -3.81 2.80
CA ASP A 38 7.64 -2.74 2.58
C ASP A 38 6.97 -1.42 2.93
N HIS A 39 7.49 -0.66 3.90
CA HIS A 39 7.09 0.67 4.41
C HIS A 39 6.71 1.73 3.33
N ARG A 40 5.72 1.42 2.49
CA ARG A 40 5.40 2.07 1.22
C ARG A 40 3.89 2.10 1.07
N VAL A 41 3.41 3.03 0.28
CA VAL A 41 1.99 3.11 -0.03
C VAL A 41 1.64 2.00 -1.02
N LYS A 42 0.56 1.26 -0.77
CA LYS A 42 0.07 0.18 -1.63
C LYS A 42 -1.36 0.48 -2.04
N GLN A 43 -1.71 0.27 -3.30
CA GLN A 43 -3.07 0.41 -3.81
C GLN A 43 -3.51 -0.88 -4.50
N LEU A 44 -4.62 -1.46 -4.04
CA LEU A 44 -5.24 -2.64 -4.64
C LEU A 44 -6.41 -2.22 -5.52
N TRP A 45 -6.44 -2.80 -6.71
CA TRP A 45 -7.44 -2.58 -7.74
C TRP A 45 -7.98 -3.92 -8.21
N GLU A 46 -9.27 -4.00 -8.51
CA GLU A 46 -9.88 -5.11 -9.25
C GLU A 46 -10.28 -4.60 -10.63
N GLY A 47 -9.50 -4.95 -11.66
CA GLY A 47 -9.64 -4.31 -12.97
C GLY A 47 -9.50 -2.79 -12.89
N ALA A 48 -10.61 -2.06 -13.11
CA ALA A 48 -10.69 -0.61 -12.98
C ALA A 48 -11.27 -0.13 -11.64
N ARG A 49 -11.81 -1.04 -10.81
CA ARG A 49 -12.38 -0.72 -9.50
C ARG A 49 -11.27 -0.56 -8.47
N TRP A 50 -11.25 0.55 -7.74
CA TRP A 50 -10.39 0.70 -6.58
C TRP A 50 -10.95 -0.10 -5.41
N VAL A 51 -10.11 -0.88 -4.73
CA VAL A 51 -10.50 -1.75 -3.60
C VAL A 51 -10.02 -1.14 -2.28
N ARG A 52 -8.71 -0.92 -2.14
CA ARG A 52 -8.11 -0.44 -0.89
C ARG A 52 -6.76 0.22 -1.09
N THR A 53 -6.38 1.08 -0.14
CA THR A 53 -5.02 1.65 -0.02
C THR A 53 -4.46 1.35 1.37
N TRP A 54 -3.19 0.98 1.44
CA TRP A 54 -2.40 0.93 2.69
C TRP A 54 -1.35 2.03 2.63
N ALA A 55 -1.27 2.85 3.67
CA ALA A 55 -0.19 3.82 3.83
C ALA A 55 0.70 3.36 5.01
N PRO A 56 2.02 3.56 4.95
CA PRO A 56 2.84 3.42 6.12
C PRO A 56 2.35 4.40 7.20
N PRO A 57 2.56 4.10 8.50
CA PRO A 57 2.32 5.09 9.53
C PRO A 57 3.11 6.36 9.17
N PRO A 58 2.55 7.56 9.42
CA PRO A 58 3.30 8.78 9.21
C PRO A 58 4.63 8.64 9.93
N SER A 59 5.75 8.77 9.20
CA SER A 59 7.06 8.90 9.83
C SER A 59 6.91 10.01 10.85
N ARG A 60 6.99 9.69 12.15
CA ARG A 60 7.21 10.71 13.17
C ARG A 60 8.43 11.48 12.69
N ALA A 61 8.22 12.72 12.25
CA ALA A 61 9.32 13.66 12.09
C ALA A 61 10.10 13.63 13.41
N PRO A 62 11.45 13.72 13.39
CA PRO A 62 12.16 13.93 14.64
C PRO A 62 11.54 15.17 15.29
N GLU A 63 11.10 15.07 16.54
CA GLU A 63 10.67 16.22 17.34
C GLU A 63 11.85 17.20 17.42
N ALA A 64 11.95 18.10 16.46
CA ALA A 64 12.80 19.27 16.53
C ALA A 64 12.12 20.22 17.51
N GLY A 65 12.34 20.03 18.82
CA GLY A 65 11.80 20.97 19.80
C GLY A 65 11.71 20.51 21.25
N ALA A 66 12.73 19.88 21.82
CA ALA A 66 12.95 19.97 23.27
C ALA A 66 14.03 21.04 23.54
N LYS A 67 13.67 22.32 23.34
CA LYS A 67 14.29 23.41 24.10
C LYS A 67 13.61 23.45 25.46
N SER A 68 14.32 23.05 26.50
CA SER A 68 14.13 23.35 27.94
C SER A 68 15.23 22.54 28.66
N HIS A 69 16.14 23.06 29.46
CA HIS A 69 16.22 24.23 30.32
C HIS A 69 17.70 24.57 30.49
#